data_AF-A0A966Y9U7-F1
#
_entry.id   AF-A0A966Y9U7-F1
#
_cell.length_a   1.000
_cell.length_b   1.000
_cell.length_c   1.000
_cell.angle_alpha   90.00
_cell.angle_beta   90.00
_cell.angle_gamma   90.00
#
_symmetry.space_group_name_H-M   'P 1'
#
loop_
_entity.id
_entity.type
_entity.pdbx_description
1 polymer ?
#
loop_
_entity_poly.entity_id
_entity_poly.type
_entity_poly.pdbx_seq_one_letter_code
_entity_poly.pdbx_strand_id
1 'polypeptide(L)' 'IVDANNNVLAFVAPTAGVNLAPMVGQQVSVRGSKGYMPEYKRPYVVASEARPRMAAAVTPGPR' A
#
# COMPACT_ATOMS: atom_id res chain seq x y z
N ILE A 1 4.74 0.58 -1.65
CA ILE A 1 4.02 -0.72 -1.64
C ILE A 1 4.86 -1.71 -2.40
N VAL A 2 5.12 -2.87 -1.80
CA VAL A 2 5.88 -3.97 -2.42
C VAL A 2 5.02 -5.23 -2.49
N ASP A 3 5.33 -6.12 -3.43
CA ASP A 3 4.74 -7.46 -3.49
C ASP A 3 5.44 -8.45 -2.54
N ALA A 4 5.05 -9.73 -2.57
CA ALA A 4 5.65 -10.79 -1.76
C ALA A 4 7.12 -11.11 -2.11
N ASN A 5 7.59 -10.69 -3.30
CA ASN A 5 8.96 -10.85 -3.77
C ASN A 5 9.79 -9.59 -3.56
N ASN A 6 9.28 -8.63 -2.78
CA ASN A 6 9.90 -7.33 -2.49
C ASN A 6 10.03 -6.40 -3.72
N ASN A 7 9.27 -6.65 -4.79
CA ASN A 7 9.25 -5.74 -5.93
C ASN A 7 8.40 -4.52 -5.62
N VAL A 8 8.95 -3.32 -5.87
CA VAL A 8 8.21 -2.06 -5.69
C VAL A 8 7.10 -1.95 -6.73
N LEU A 9 5.85 -2.01 -6.28
CA LEU A 9 4.65 -1.89 -7.12
C LEU A 9 4.22 -0.42 -7.28
N ALA A 10 4.27 0.35 -6.20
CA ALA A 10 3.83 1.74 -6.20
C ALA A 10 4.53 2.53 -5.10
N PHE A 11 4.79 3.80 -5.38
CA PHE A 11 5.21 4.76 -4.37
C PHE A 11 3.99 5.33 -3.63
N VAL A 12 4.17 5.67 -2.36
CA VAL A 12 3.10 6.22 -1.53
C VAL A 12 3.63 7.46 -0.85
N ALA A 13 2.90 8.57 -0.95
CA ALA A 13 3.14 9.71 -0.06
C ALA A 13 1.95 9.92 0.88
N PRO A 14 2.22 10.29 2.14
CA PRO A 14 1.17 10.66 3.08
C PRO A 14 0.56 12.02 2.75
N THR A 15 -0.75 12.18 2.94
CA THR A 15 -1.34 13.51 3.13
C THR A 15 -1.08 14.02 4.55
N ALA A 16 -1.31 15.31 4.77
CA ALA A 16 -1.24 15.91 6.10
C ALA A 16 -2.09 15.12 7.11
N GLY A 17 -1.50 14.76 8.26
CA GLY A 17 -2.15 13.98 9.32
C GLY A 17 -2.01 12.45 9.20
N VAL A 18 -1.45 11.91 8.12
CA VAL A 18 -1.23 10.47 7.96
C VAL A 18 0.22 10.11 8.32
N ASN A 19 0.40 9.30 9.37
CA ASN A 19 1.72 8.76 9.72
C ASN A 19 1.89 7.34 9.16
N LEU A 20 2.76 7.21 8.14
CA LEU A 20 3.08 5.92 7.53
C LEU A 20 4.27 5.21 8.17
N ALA A 21 5.06 5.88 9.02
CA ALA A 21 6.21 5.28 9.68
C ALA A 21 5.90 3.95 10.40
N PRO A 22 4.82 3.82 11.20
CA PRO A 22 4.51 2.55 11.87
C PRO A 22 4.05 1.45 10.90
N MET A 23 3.68 1.80 9.67
CA MET A 23 3.15 0.87 8.66
C MET A 23 4.25 0.22 7.82
N VAL A 24 5.49 0.69 7.93
CA VAL A 24 6.63 0.13 7.21
C VAL A 24 6.91 -1.30 7.70
N GLY A 25 7.14 -2.22 6.76
CA GLY A 25 7.37 -3.64 7.06
C GLY A 25 6.10 -4.44 7.37
N GLN A 26 4.94 -3.79 7.44
CA GLN A 26 3.65 -4.47 7.65
C GLN A 26 2.88 -4.63 6.35
N GLN A 27 2.02 -5.65 6.29
CA GLN A 27 1.02 -5.72 5.23
C GLN A 27 -0.09 -4.71 5.54
N VAL A 28 -0.29 -3.74 4.65
CA VAL A 28 -1.23 -2.64 4.89
C VAL A 28 -2.18 -2.45 3.72
N SER A 29 -3.37 -1.96 4.03
CA SER A 29 -4.32 -1.44 3.04
C SER A 29 -4.20 0.07 3.00
N VAL A 30 -3.90 0.62 1.83
CA VAL A 30 -3.75 2.07 1.61
C VAL A 30 -4.93 2.56 0.78
N ARG A 31 -5.61 3.59 1.28
CA ARG A 31 -6.66 4.33 0.56
C ARG A 31 -6.16 5.73 0.24
N GLY A 32 -6.51 6.21 -0.94
CA GLY A 32 -6.06 7.51 -1.42
C GLY A 32 -6.18 7.67 -2.93
N SER A 33 -5.83 8.86 -3.40
CA SER A 33 -5.82 9.17 -4.83
C SER A 33 -4.68 8.44 -5.52
N LYS A 34 -5.02 7.67 -6.56
CA LYS A 34 -4.03 7.00 -7.41
C LYS A 34 -3.64 7.91 -8.56
N GLY A 35 -2.35 7.91 -8.87
CA GLY A 35 -1.79 8.61 -10.01
C GLY A 35 -0.64 7.81 -10.61
N TYR A 36 0.06 8.45 -11.54
CA TYR A 36 1.24 7.90 -12.20
C TYR A 36 2.35 8.93 -12.12
N MET A 37 3.55 8.49 -11.74
CA MET A 37 4.78 9.30 -11.72
C MET A 37 5.53 9.06 -13.04
N PRO A 38 5.46 9.99 -14.01
CA PRO A 38 6.02 9.78 -15.35
C PRO A 38 7.53 9.58 -15.34
N GLU A 39 8.24 10.31 -14.49
CA GLU A 39 9.70 10.29 -14.37
C GLU A 39 10.23 8.93 -13.89
N TYR A 40 9.44 8.21 -13.09
CA TYR A 40 9.78 6.86 -12.61
C TYR A 40 9.06 5.75 -13.35
N LYS A 41 8.19 6.11 -14.31
CA LYS A 41 7.29 5.21 -15.02
C LYS A 41 6.51 4.27 -14.11
N ARG A 42 6.09 4.76 -12.94
CA ARG A 42 5.53 3.94 -11.86
C ARG A 42 4.21 4.50 -11.32
N PRO A 43 3.30 3.62 -10.86
CA PRO A 43 2.15 4.04 -10.09
C PRO A 43 2.56 4.76 -8.81
N TYR A 44 1.76 5.76 -8.43
CA TYR A 44 1.92 6.51 -7.20
C TYR A 44 0.57 6.68 -6.51
N VAL A 45 0.58 6.72 -5.17
CA VAL A 45 -0.61 6.87 -4.35
C VAL A 45 -0.40 7.98 -3.34
N VAL A 46 -1.32 8.94 -3.31
CA VAL A 46 -1.42 9.94 -2.24
C VAL A 46 -2.31 9.35 -1.15
N ALA A 47 -1.73 8.79 -0.10
CA ALA A 47 -2.43 8.10 0.97
C ALA A 47 -3.19 9.09 1.85
N SER A 48 -4.51 9.00 1.83
CA SER A 48 -5.41 9.65 2.78
C SER A 48 -5.63 8.80 4.03
N GLU A 49 -5.42 7.49 3.91
CA GLU A 49 -5.57 6.54 5.00
C GLU A 49 -4.71 5.30 4.75
N ALA A 50 -4.06 4.82 5.80
CA ALA A 50 -3.36 3.53 5.80
C ALA A 50 -3.77 2.76 7.05
N ARG A 51 -4.15 1.50 6.86
CA ARG A 51 -4.51 0.61 7.97
C ARG A 51 -3.72 -0.69 7.86
N PRO A 52 -3.30 -1.30 8.97
CA PRO A 52 -2.84 -2.67 8.98
C PRO A 52 -3.88 -3.55 8.29
N ARG A 53 -3.43 -4.32 7.31
CA ARG A 53 -4.26 -5.37 6.77
C ARG A 53 -4.20 -6.47 7.82
N MET A 54 -5.21 -6.54 8.68
CA MET A 54 -5.45 -7.79 9.41
C MET A 54 -5.57 -8.86 8.33
N ALA A 55 -4.79 -9.94 8.44
CA ALA A 55 -4.90 -11.06 7.55
C ALA A 55 -6.37 -11.51 7.61
N ALA A 56 -7.14 -11.19 6.56
CA ALA A 56 -8.39 -11.89 6.35
C ALA A 56 -7.95 -13.35 6.29
N ALA A 57 -8.41 -14.16 7.25
CA ALA A 57 -8.18 -15.59 7.24
C ALA A 57 -8.42 -16.05 5.80
N VAL A 58 -7.37 -16.55 5.16
CA VAL A 58 -7.47 -17.23 3.87
C VAL A 58 -8.60 -18.23 4.02
N THR A 59 -9.79 -17.92 3.50
CA THR A 59 -10.87 -18.90 3.43
C THR A 59 -10.37 -19.91 2.40
N PRO A 60 -9.98 -21.13 2.79
CA PRO A 60 -9.65 -22.14 1.81
C PRO A 60 -10.96 -22.44 1.09
N GLY A 61 -11.05 -22.11 -0.20
CA GLY A 61 -12.21 -22.47 -1.00
C GLY A 61 -12.44 -23.99 -0.95
N PRO A 62 -13.70 -24.47 -0.92
CA PRO A 62 -13.97 -25.89 -0.91
C PRO A 62 -13.47 -26.51 -2.22
N ARG A 63 -12.78 -27.65 -2.08
CA ARG A 63 -12.33 -28.51 -3.18
C ARG A 63 -13.51 -29.08 -3.97
#